data_AF-A0A8J7H0Z2-F1
#
_entry.id   AF-A0A8J7H0Z2-F1
#
_cell.length_a   1.000
_cell.length_b   1.000
_cell.length_c   1.000
_cell.angle_alpha   90.00
_cell.angle_beta   90.00
_cell.angle_gamma   90.00
#
_symmetry.space_group_name_H-M   'P 1'
#
loop_
_entity.id
_entity.type
_entity.pdbx_description
1 polymer ?
#
loop_
_entity_poly.entity_id
_entity_poly.type
_entity_poly.pdbx_seq_one_letter_code
_entity_poly.pdbx_strand_id
1 'polypeptide(L)'
;MKRIICMALILVFFLSKELDVSACTIFMKEYNGSVLAGNNEDWMYQISSNLWISAPGKNTYGRICFANSSYVQGGMNEKGLFYDGATCPRSEVPYDERKSDLGMDLGEIIISKCANVSEVIEMVKEYNIPSSYADHLMFADASGDSVVIEWMENDLKIIPKKEEYQLITNFWLSNPDLGGYPCSRYEKAKSMLEDSEKEFTYETMTRILDATSQDWGNGGTRYSNVYDLNEKVVYVYYMGDFYKPIKINLLNELKKMKAEEHNNYDLEDLFHNKMMIFETPMVGSEDRHSPSSDIEISDMKNDELSKKTDNNGNSDIIESVMSKNATKENITRGNIESENVREENGDNPIEGTGANVFKTIGVALTTVILVTVLILIIKNSKN
;
A
#
# COMPACT_ATOMS: atom_id res chain seq x y z
N MET A 1 -47.76 -3.96 19.48
CA MET A 1 -46.86 -2.78 19.48
C MET A 1 -45.43 -3.09 19.95
N LYS A 2 -45.20 -3.55 21.19
CA LYS A 2 -43.82 -3.82 21.69
C LYS A 2 -42.98 -4.76 20.81
N ARG A 3 -43.58 -5.85 20.28
CA ARG A 3 -42.90 -6.79 19.37
C ARG A 3 -42.53 -6.20 18.00
N ILE A 4 -43.33 -5.26 17.48
CA ILE A 4 -43.08 -4.58 16.20
C ILE A 4 -41.95 -3.56 16.35
N ILE A 5 -41.91 -2.85 17.48
CA ILE A 5 -40.84 -1.91 17.81
C ILE A 5 -39.50 -2.66 18.00
N CYS A 6 -39.50 -3.83 18.65
CA CYS A 6 -38.28 -4.65 18.75
C CYS A 6 -37.82 -5.19 17.38
N MET A 7 -38.73 -5.65 16.51
CA MET A 7 -38.33 -6.08 15.16
C MET A 7 -37.83 -4.91 14.30
N ALA A 8 -38.41 -3.71 14.42
CA ALA A 8 -37.94 -2.51 13.72
C ALA A 8 -36.55 -2.06 14.20
N LEU A 9 -36.29 -2.11 15.52
CA LEU A 9 -34.96 -1.80 16.07
C LEU A 9 -33.90 -2.83 15.67
N ILE A 10 -34.24 -4.12 15.63
CA ILE A 10 -33.35 -5.17 15.12
C ILE A 10 -33.09 -4.96 13.62
N LEU A 11 -34.11 -4.59 12.83
CA LEU A 11 -33.94 -4.29 11.41
C LEU A 11 -33.03 -3.08 11.17
N VAL A 12 -33.15 -2.02 11.98
CA VAL A 12 -32.26 -0.84 11.94
C VAL A 12 -30.82 -1.22 12.35
N PHE A 13 -30.65 -2.10 13.33
CA PHE A 13 -29.34 -2.64 13.74
C PHE A 13 -28.71 -3.56 12.67
N PHE A 14 -29.52 -4.22 11.85
CA PHE A 14 -29.05 -5.00 10.68
C PHE A 14 -28.87 -4.14 9.41
N LEU A 15 -29.50 -2.98 9.34
CA LEU A 15 -29.37 -2.00 8.25
C LEU A 15 -28.21 -1.02 8.45
N SER A 16 -27.68 -0.88 9.67
CA SER A 16 -26.41 -0.23 9.95
C SER A 16 -25.23 -1.16 9.64
N LYS A 17 -25.26 -1.83 8.49
CA LYS A 17 -24.00 -2.29 7.91
C LYS A 17 -23.28 -1.02 7.47
N GLU A 18 -22.23 -0.69 8.21
CA GLU A 18 -21.25 0.30 7.82
C GLU A 18 -20.86 -0.01 6.37
N LEU A 19 -21.21 0.89 5.47
CA LEU A 19 -20.69 0.85 4.10
C LEU A 19 -19.25 1.29 4.23
N ASP A 20 -18.34 0.34 4.46
CA ASP A 20 -16.91 0.55 4.32
C ASP A 20 -16.64 0.89 2.84
N VAL A 21 -16.62 2.18 2.55
CA VAL A 21 -16.27 2.72 1.24
C VAL A 21 -14.79 3.05 1.29
N SER A 22 -13.98 2.33 0.50
CA SER A 22 -12.55 2.54 0.24
C SER A 22 -11.67 2.67 1.48
N ALA A 23 -10.85 1.66 1.75
CA ALA A 23 -10.42 1.45 3.12
C ALA A 23 -8.94 1.01 3.25
N CYS A 24 -7.99 1.86 2.87
CA CYS A 24 -6.54 1.60 2.96
C CYS A 24 -6.03 1.54 4.42
N THR A 25 -5.02 0.70 4.66
CA THR A 25 -4.33 0.58 5.98
C THR A 25 -2.86 0.86 5.78
N ILE A 26 -2.29 1.85 6.47
CA ILE A 26 -0.88 2.26 6.30
C ILE A 26 -0.23 2.41 7.66
N PHE A 27 0.95 1.84 7.82
CA PHE A 27 1.68 1.90 9.08
C PHE A 27 3.18 1.85 8.90
N MET A 28 3.89 2.25 9.94
CA MET A 28 5.32 2.07 10.07
C MET A 28 5.66 1.62 11.47
N LYS A 29 6.79 0.94 11.63
CA LYS A 29 7.41 0.70 12.92
C LYS A 29 8.92 0.66 12.80
N GLU A 30 9.54 1.29 13.77
CA GLU A 30 10.95 1.24 14.06
C GLU A 30 11.20 0.12 15.08
N TYR A 31 12.24 -0.68 14.84
CA TYR A 31 12.65 -1.73 15.77
C TYR A 31 14.13 -2.04 15.59
N ASN A 32 14.91 -1.93 16.67
CA ASN A 32 16.35 -2.21 16.69
C ASN A 32 17.15 -1.49 15.57
N GLY A 33 16.76 -0.27 15.22
CA GLY A 33 17.40 0.52 14.16
C GLY A 33 17.00 0.14 12.73
N SER A 34 16.09 -0.83 12.56
CA SER A 34 15.40 -1.10 11.29
C SER A 34 14.07 -0.38 11.26
N VAL A 35 13.73 0.22 10.12
CA VAL A 35 12.49 0.96 9.91
C VAL A 35 11.72 0.32 8.77
N LEU A 36 10.56 -0.24 9.11
CA LEU A 36 9.67 -0.87 8.14
C LEU A 36 8.39 -0.06 8.00
N ALA A 37 7.89 0.08 6.78
CA ALA A 37 6.58 0.63 6.47
C ALA A 37 5.74 -0.39 5.70
N GLY A 38 4.42 -0.32 5.82
CA GLY A 38 3.53 -1.24 5.13
C GLY A 38 2.22 -0.57 4.76
N ASN A 39 1.65 -0.98 3.63
CA ASN A 39 0.35 -0.49 3.20
C ASN A 39 -0.49 -1.59 2.53
N ASN A 40 -1.81 -1.56 2.77
CA ASN A 40 -2.83 -2.20 1.95
C ASN A 40 -3.53 -1.12 1.12
N GLU A 41 -3.51 -1.25 -0.20
CA GLU A 41 -4.28 -0.41 -1.11
C GLU A 41 -5.59 -1.09 -1.48
N ASP A 42 -6.69 -0.44 -1.13
CA ASP A 42 -8.02 -1.04 -1.11
C ASP A 42 -8.95 -0.32 -2.07
N TRP A 43 -9.25 -0.95 -3.21
CA TRP A 43 -10.00 -0.32 -4.29
C TRP A 43 -10.83 -1.32 -5.12
N MET A 44 -11.55 -0.81 -6.12
CA MET A 44 -12.29 -1.66 -7.07
C MET A 44 -11.34 -2.48 -7.94
N TYR A 45 -11.59 -3.79 -8.08
CA TYR A 45 -10.76 -4.71 -8.87
C TYR A 45 -10.72 -4.40 -10.37
N GLN A 46 -11.62 -3.55 -10.87
CA GLN A 46 -11.68 -3.13 -12.27
C GLN A 46 -10.66 -2.04 -12.64
N ILE A 47 -10.03 -1.41 -11.64
CA ILE A 47 -9.07 -0.33 -11.86
C ILE A 47 -7.66 -0.91 -11.83
N SER A 48 -6.90 -0.68 -12.90
CA SER A 48 -5.51 -1.13 -13.00
C SER A 48 -4.62 -0.41 -11.99
N SER A 49 -3.65 -1.14 -11.46
CA SER A 49 -2.62 -0.63 -10.57
C SER A 49 -1.27 -0.85 -11.22
N ASN A 50 -0.42 0.16 -11.13
CA ASN A 50 0.85 0.22 -11.82
C ASN A 50 1.98 0.46 -10.83
N LEU A 51 3.13 -0.15 -11.12
CA LEU A 51 4.39 0.10 -10.46
C LEU A 51 5.24 1.03 -11.34
N TRP A 52 5.61 2.17 -10.81
CA TRP A 52 6.47 3.15 -11.47
C TRP A 52 7.84 3.19 -10.82
N ILE A 53 8.90 3.18 -11.63
CA ILE A 53 10.27 3.44 -11.18
C ILE A 53 10.80 4.62 -11.97
N SER A 54 11.19 5.68 -11.27
CA SER A 54 11.73 6.91 -11.88
C SER A 54 13.19 7.07 -11.46
N ALA A 55 14.09 7.23 -12.43
CA ALA A 55 15.48 7.57 -12.18
C ALA A 55 15.61 8.97 -11.57
N PRO A 56 16.67 9.23 -10.76
CA PRO A 56 16.93 10.57 -10.26
C PRO A 56 17.16 11.55 -11.41
N GLY A 57 16.69 12.78 -11.20
CA GLY A 57 16.91 13.92 -12.09
C GLY A 57 17.79 14.98 -11.43
N LYS A 58 17.95 16.13 -12.10
CA LYS A 58 18.81 17.23 -11.59
C LYS A 58 18.47 17.67 -10.15
N ASN A 59 17.17 17.72 -9.82
CA ASN A 59 16.66 18.20 -8.53
C ASN A 59 15.63 17.23 -7.93
N THR A 60 15.65 15.96 -8.36
CA THR A 60 14.66 14.97 -7.92
C THR A 60 15.32 13.65 -7.58
N TYR A 61 14.85 13.01 -6.52
CA TYR A 61 15.29 11.70 -6.10
C TYR A 61 14.71 10.59 -6.98
N GLY A 62 15.52 9.55 -7.20
CA GLY A 62 15.04 8.30 -7.76
C GLY A 62 14.03 7.64 -6.82
N ARG A 63 12.97 7.05 -7.36
CA ARG A 63 11.83 6.57 -6.54
C ARG A 63 11.07 5.43 -7.17
N ILE A 64 10.48 4.62 -6.31
CA ILE A 64 9.50 3.59 -6.63
C ILE A 64 8.14 4.04 -6.11
N CYS A 65 7.13 3.99 -6.97
CA CYS A 65 5.80 4.52 -6.70
C CYS A 65 4.73 3.54 -7.20
N PHE A 66 3.61 3.46 -6.50
CA PHE A 66 2.44 2.70 -6.92
C PHE A 66 1.34 3.67 -7.31
N ALA A 67 0.74 3.45 -8.47
CA ALA A 67 -0.24 4.35 -9.05
C ALA A 67 -1.50 3.60 -9.45
N ASN A 68 -2.65 4.27 -9.37
CA ASN A 68 -3.88 3.81 -9.99
C ASN A 68 -4.20 4.78 -11.13
N SER A 69 -4.22 4.26 -12.37
CA SER A 69 -4.28 5.10 -13.57
C SER A 69 -3.16 6.15 -13.60
N SER A 70 -3.47 7.43 -13.47
CA SER A 70 -2.49 8.53 -13.52
C SER A 70 -2.11 9.10 -12.16
N TYR A 71 -2.68 8.61 -11.05
CA TYR A 71 -2.46 9.17 -9.72
C TYR A 71 -1.62 8.24 -8.85
N VAL A 72 -0.55 8.77 -8.27
CA VAL A 72 0.34 8.00 -7.40
C VAL A 72 -0.22 7.93 -5.98
N GLN A 73 -0.46 6.72 -5.51
CA GLN A 73 -1.05 6.43 -4.21
C GLN A 73 0.01 6.49 -3.09
N GLY A 74 1.16 5.84 -3.31
CA GLY A 74 2.23 5.75 -2.33
C GLY A 74 3.56 5.33 -2.95
N GLY A 75 4.63 5.38 -2.18
CA GLY A 75 5.96 5.00 -2.66
C GLY A 75 7.11 5.30 -1.69
N MET A 76 8.33 5.08 -2.18
CA MET A 76 9.57 5.34 -1.45
C MET A 76 10.65 5.88 -2.40
N ASN A 77 11.44 6.83 -1.93
CA ASN A 77 12.60 7.33 -2.68
C ASN A 77 13.93 6.66 -2.30
N GLU A 78 15.00 6.97 -3.05
CA GLU A 78 16.34 6.42 -2.84
C GLU A 78 16.99 6.83 -1.51
N LYS A 79 16.41 7.79 -0.79
CA LYS A 79 16.82 8.19 0.58
C LYS A 79 16.08 7.39 1.66
N GLY A 80 15.04 6.65 1.29
CA GLY A 80 14.26 5.83 2.21
C GLY A 80 13.14 6.63 2.85
N LEU A 81 12.77 7.77 2.25
CA LEU A 81 11.55 8.48 2.61
C LEU A 81 10.38 7.78 1.90
N PHE A 82 9.51 7.20 2.71
CA PHE A 82 8.25 6.59 2.32
C PHE A 82 7.11 7.59 2.47
N TYR A 83 6.10 7.45 1.62
CA TYR A 83 4.79 8.04 1.83
C TYR A 83 3.67 7.11 1.37
N ASP A 84 2.50 7.29 1.98
CA ASP A 84 1.21 6.81 1.47
C ASP A 84 0.07 7.65 2.06
N GLY A 85 -1.13 7.54 1.51
CA GLY A 85 -2.29 8.31 1.90
C GLY A 85 -3.54 7.46 2.08
N ALA A 86 -4.42 7.89 3.00
CA ALA A 86 -5.74 7.31 3.14
C ALA A 86 -6.81 8.40 3.09
N THR A 87 -7.81 8.20 2.23
CA THR A 87 -8.95 9.10 2.12
C THR A 87 -9.74 9.14 3.40
N CYS A 88 -10.01 10.35 3.87
CA CYS A 88 -10.79 10.66 5.07
C CYS A 88 -12.10 11.36 4.69
N PRO A 89 -13.06 11.50 5.63
CA PRO A 89 -14.25 12.32 5.42
C PRO A 89 -13.89 13.73 4.97
N ARG A 90 -14.61 14.28 3.99
CA ARG A 90 -14.31 15.60 3.43
C ARG A 90 -14.28 16.68 4.52
N SER A 91 -13.25 17.52 4.49
CA SER A 91 -13.08 18.67 5.37
C SER A 91 -12.50 19.87 4.60
N GLU A 92 -12.57 21.07 5.17
CA GLU A 92 -12.01 22.27 4.58
C GLU A 92 -10.48 22.28 4.65
N VAL A 93 -9.83 22.45 3.49
CA VAL A 93 -8.38 22.60 3.37
C VAL A 93 -7.97 24.07 3.63
N PRO A 94 -6.95 24.35 4.46
CA PRO A 94 -6.43 25.71 4.67
C PRO A 94 -5.86 26.32 3.39
N TYR A 95 -6.04 27.63 3.22
CA TYR A 95 -5.48 28.39 2.10
C TYR A 95 -4.82 29.69 2.58
N ASP A 96 -3.64 29.99 2.04
CA ASP A 96 -2.91 31.24 2.26
C ASP A 96 -2.45 31.82 0.92
N GLU A 97 -2.96 33.00 0.56
CA GLU A 97 -2.65 33.68 -0.71
C GLU A 97 -1.15 34.00 -0.90
N ARG A 98 -0.36 33.96 0.17
CA ARG A 98 1.09 34.22 0.15
C ARG A 98 1.91 32.98 -0.21
N LYS A 99 1.30 31.80 -0.21
CA LYS A 99 1.95 30.51 -0.51
C LYS A 99 1.74 30.13 -1.97
N SER A 100 2.69 29.38 -2.52
CA SER A 100 2.51 28.76 -3.84
C SER A 100 1.67 27.50 -3.75
N ASP A 101 1.02 27.10 -4.84
CA ASP A 101 0.19 25.89 -4.87
C ASP A 101 1.00 24.66 -5.31
N LEU A 102 0.75 23.51 -4.69
CA LEU A 102 1.19 22.20 -5.17
C LEU A 102 0.09 21.53 -6.00
N GLY A 103 0.50 20.62 -6.89
CA GLY A 103 -0.42 19.80 -7.71
C GLY A 103 -1.13 18.70 -6.91
N MET A 104 -2.00 17.93 -7.58
CA MET A 104 -2.74 16.84 -6.94
C MET A 104 -1.85 15.68 -6.47
N ASP A 105 -0.75 15.38 -7.18
CA ASP A 105 0.20 14.30 -6.84
C ASP A 105 1.13 14.70 -5.67
N LEU A 106 0.56 15.23 -4.58
CA LEU A 106 1.29 15.85 -3.47
C LEU A 106 2.39 14.96 -2.91
N GLY A 107 2.06 13.72 -2.56
CA GLY A 107 3.01 12.80 -1.94
C GLY A 107 4.18 12.47 -2.86
N GLU A 108 3.92 12.25 -4.15
CA GLU A 108 4.96 12.00 -5.16
C GLU A 108 5.88 13.21 -5.31
N ILE A 109 5.30 14.42 -5.42
CA ILE A 109 6.06 15.66 -5.53
C ILE A 109 6.96 15.83 -4.30
N ILE A 110 6.44 15.56 -3.10
CA ILE A 110 7.17 15.67 -1.84
C ILE A 110 8.33 14.68 -1.79
N ILE A 111 8.09 13.38 -2.01
CA ILE A 111 9.18 12.38 -1.95
C ILE A 111 10.18 12.52 -3.11
N SER A 112 9.78 13.16 -4.22
CA SER A 112 10.72 13.49 -5.29
C SER A 112 11.73 14.57 -4.85
N LYS A 113 11.40 15.42 -3.87
CA LYS A 113 12.23 16.58 -3.47
C LYS A 113 12.81 16.51 -2.07
N CYS A 114 12.22 15.73 -1.16
CA CYS A 114 12.62 15.61 0.23
C CYS A 114 13.37 14.30 0.51
N ALA A 115 14.37 14.33 1.37
CA ALA A 115 15.14 13.16 1.79
C ALA A 115 14.65 12.53 3.10
N ASN A 116 13.96 13.29 3.94
CA ASN A 116 13.57 12.92 5.31
C ASN A 116 12.32 13.69 5.77
N VAL A 117 11.75 13.28 6.89
CA VAL A 117 10.52 13.83 7.49
C VAL A 117 10.67 15.30 7.86
N SER A 118 11.86 15.74 8.32
CA SER A 118 12.10 17.15 8.62
C SER A 118 11.94 18.04 7.38
N GLU A 119 12.49 17.61 6.24
CA GLU A 119 12.32 18.31 4.95
C GLU A 119 10.85 18.30 4.48
N VAL A 120 10.13 17.20 4.69
CA VAL A 120 8.69 17.13 4.40
C VAL A 120 7.92 18.19 5.20
N ILE A 121 8.16 18.28 6.50
CA ILE A 121 7.50 19.23 7.40
C ILE A 121 7.74 20.67 6.97
N GLU A 122 8.95 21.01 6.55
CA GLU A 122 9.24 22.35 6.05
C GLU A 122 8.53 22.61 4.71
N MET A 123 8.56 21.64 3.78
CA MET A 123 7.89 21.80 2.49
C MET A 123 6.37 21.97 2.64
N VAL A 124 5.67 21.17 3.45
CA VAL A 124 4.21 21.29 3.58
C VAL A 124 3.76 22.60 4.24
N LYS A 125 4.63 23.27 4.99
CA LYS A 125 4.35 24.61 5.55
C LYS A 125 4.43 25.70 4.49
N GLU A 126 5.22 25.53 3.45
CA GLU A 126 5.49 26.56 2.43
C GLU A 126 4.44 26.63 1.31
N TYR A 127 3.67 25.55 1.11
CA TYR A 127 2.75 25.44 0.00
C TYR A 127 1.29 25.27 0.42
N ASN A 128 0.37 25.76 -0.43
CA ASN A 128 -1.02 25.35 -0.43
C ASN A 128 -1.19 24.03 -1.18
N ILE A 129 -2.30 23.34 -0.90
CA ILE A 129 -2.69 22.13 -1.61
C ILE A 129 -4.07 22.34 -2.27
N PRO A 130 -4.48 21.48 -3.23
CA PRO A 130 -5.79 21.59 -3.85
C PRO A 130 -6.94 21.52 -2.82
N SER A 131 -7.93 22.41 -2.94
CA SER A 131 -9.06 22.48 -2.00
C SER A 131 -9.99 21.26 -2.02
N SER A 132 -9.84 20.39 -3.01
CA SER A 132 -10.54 19.11 -3.12
C SER A 132 -9.83 17.94 -2.43
N TYR A 133 -8.63 18.15 -1.89
CA TYR A 133 -7.86 17.10 -1.24
C TYR A 133 -8.58 16.62 0.03
N ALA A 134 -8.64 15.31 0.22
CA ALA A 134 -9.35 14.69 1.34
C ALA A 134 -8.58 13.51 1.95
N ASP A 135 -7.30 13.36 1.62
CA ASP A 135 -6.45 12.34 2.20
C ASP A 135 -5.61 12.96 3.32
N HIS A 136 -5.37 12.23 4.40
CA HIS A 136 -4.16 12.49 5.18
C HIS A 136 -3.00 11.73 4.59
N LEU A 137 -1.80 12.28 4.72
CA LEU A 137 -0.59 11.67 4.22
C LEU A 137 0.30 11.26 5.38
N MET A 138 0.76 10.02 5.37
CA MET A 138 1.76 9.54 6.30
C MET A 138 3.11 9.46 5.60
N PHE A 139 4.13 10.04 6.23
CA PHE A 139 5.52 9.94 5.80
C PHE A 139 6.35 9.25 6.89
N ALA A 140 7.35 8.47 6.48
CA ALA A 140 8.33 7.88 7.37
C ALA A 140 9.69 7.83 6.68
N ASP A 141 10.78 8.00 7.42
CA ASP A 141 12.12 7.93 6.84
C ASP A 141 13.01 6.89 7.53
N ALA A 142 14.17 6.62 6.91
CA ALA A 142 15.11 5.60 7.35
C ALA A 142 15.76 5.87 8.73
N SER A 143 15.57 7.06 9.32
CA SER A 143 16.02 7.37 10.69
C SER A 143 15.03 6.90 11.76
N GLY A 144 13.81 6.53 11.37
CA GLY A 144 12.73 6.12 12.28
C GLY A 144 11.68 7.21 12.49
N ASP A 145 11.97 8.45 12.11
CA ASP A 145 11.01 9.55 12.14
C ASP A 145 9.80 9.26 11.25
N SER A 146 8.62 9.65 11.72
CA SER A 146 7.38 9.56 10.96
C SER A 146 6.42 10.68 11.35
N VAL A 147 5.64 11.15 10.38
CA VAL A 147 4.65 12.21 10.55
C VAL A 147 3.39 11.92 9.73
N VAL A 148 2.23 12.21 10.31
CA VAL A 148 0.96 12.29 9.59
C VAL A 148 0.62 13.77 9.38
N ILE A 149 0.30 14.13 8.15
CA ILE A 149 -0.07 15.48 7.74
C ILE A 149 -1.55 15.47 7.37
N GLU A 150 -2.34 16.32 8.03
CA GLU A 150 -3.78 16.47 7.79
C GLU A 150 -4.10 17.94 7.45
N TRP A 151 -4.81 18.15 6.35
CA TRP A 151 -5.31 19.45 5.92
C TRP A 151 -6.83 19.48 6.09
N MET A 152 -7.28 19.81 7.30
CA MET A 152 -8.69 19.70 7.67
C MET A 152 -9.10 20.80 8.66
N GLU A 153 -10.40 21.10 8.69
CA GLU A 153 -11.01 22.20 9.44
C GLU A 153 -10.29 23.55 9.25
N ASN A 154 -9.85 23.81 8.02
CA ASN A 154 -9.13 25.02 7.63
C ASN A 154 -7.81 25.22 8.41
N ASP A 155 -7.15 24.12 8.80
CA ASP A 155 -5.87 24.12 9.50
C ASP A 155 -4.93 23.01 8.99
N LEU A 156 -3.62 23.22 9.16
CA LEU A 156 -2.58 22.23 8.87
C LEU A 156 -2.19 21.52 10.17
N LYS A 157 -2.53 20.25 10.31
CA LYS A 157 -2.15 19.42 11.44
C LYS A 157 -0.91 18.61 11.08
N ILE A 158 0.12 18.74 11.92
CA ILE A 158 1.38 17.99 11.81
C ILE A 158 1.46 17.08 13.04
N ILE A 159 1.31 15.78 12.83
CA ILE A 159 1.18 14.79 13.89
C ILE A 159 2.41 13.89 13.85
N PRO A 160 3.46 14.17 14.65
CA PRO A 160 4.63 13.31 14.71
C PRO A 160 4.31 12.00 15.43
N LYS A 161 5.04 10.95 15.06
CA LYS A 161 5.08 9.67 15.78
C LYS A 161 5.42 9.90 17.25
N LYS A 162 4.73 9.18 18.15
CA LYS A 162 4.94 9.25 19.61
C LYS A 162 5.47 7.95 20.23
N GLU A 163 5.33 6.84 19.52
CA GLU A 163 5.74 5.50 19.94
C GLU A 163 6.72 4.94 18.91
N GLU A 164 7.14 3.69 19.03
CA GLU A 164 7.99 3.06 18.01
C GLU A 164 7.26 2.85 16.66
N TYR A 165 5.93 3.03 16.61
CA TYR A 165 5.10 2.87 15.42
C TYR A 165 4.16 4.07 15.19
N GLN A 166 3.67 4.20 13.97
CA GLN A 166 2.57 5.09 13.60
C GLN A 166 1.68 4.40 12.57
N LEU A 167 0.38 4.69 12.60
CA LEU A 167 -0.65 3.98 11.84
C LEU A 167 -1.74 4.97 11.44
N ILE A 168 -2.21 4.83 10.20
CA ILE A 168 -3.38 5.51 9.68
C ILE A 168 -4.31 4.55 8.94
N THR A 169 -5.59 4.90 8.95
CA THR A 169 -6.66 4.36 8.10
C THR A 169 -7.57 5.53 7.71
N ASN A 170 -8.75 5.28 7.19
CA ASN A 170 -9.62 6.27 6.54
C ASN A 170 -10.41 7.19 7.49
N PHE A 171 -9.75 7.77 8.48
CA PHE A 171 -10.31 8.79 9.38
C PHE A 171 -9.22 9.77 9.82
N TRP A 172 -9.62 11.01 10.14
CA TRP A 172 -8.69 12.01 10.64
C TRP A 172 -8.21 11.66 12.04
N LEU A 173 -6.89 11.53 12.25
CA LEU A 173 -6.30 11.31 13.57
C LEU A 173 -6.54 12.51 14.50
N SER A 174 -6.57 13.73 13.95
CA SER A 174 -6.82 14.95 14.73
C SER A 174 -8.29 15.15 15.09
N ASN A 175 -9.23 14.60 14.31
CA ASN A 175 -10.66 14.63 14.63
C ASN A 175 -11.40 13.36 14.13
N PRO A 176 -11.32 12.24 14.87
CA PRO A 176 -11.97 10.99 14.49
C PRO A 176 -13.50 11.06 14.43
N ASP A 177 -14.11 12.03 15.12
CA ASP A 177 -15.57 12.20 15.18
C ASP A 177 -16.18 12.64 13.83
N LEU A 178 -15.35 13.07 12.87
CA LEU A 178 -15.78 13.41 11.51
C LEU A 178 -16.17 12.17 10.68
N GLY A 179 -15.85 10.97 11.15
CA GLY A 179 -16.28 9.70 10.55
C GLY A 179 -15.12 8.79 10.14
N GLY A 180 -15.44 7.53 9.82
CA GLY A 180 -14.46 6.48 9.53
C GLY A 180 -13.84 5.83 10.78
N TYR A 181 -14.14 6.35 11.97
CA TYR A 181 -13.81 5.77 13.28
C TYR A 181 -15.10 5.39 14.04
N PRO A 182 -15.16 4.27 14.78
CA PRO A 182 -14.11 3.26 14.96
C PRO A 182 -13.80 2.49 13.67
N CYS A 183 -12.55 2.06 13.52
CA CYS A 183 -12.11 1.28 12.36
C CYS A 183 -11.53 -0.06 12.81
N SER A 184 -12.14 -1.17 12.39
CA SER A 184 -11.70 -2.52 12.78
C SER A 184 -10.27 -2.83 12.33
N ARG A 185 -9.87 -2.36 11.14
CA ARG A 185 -8.50 -2.49 10.61
C ARG A 185 -7.50 -1.72 11.45
N TYR A 186 -7.84 -0.49 11.84
CA TYR A 186 -6.99 0.32 12.70
C TYR A 186 -6.74 -0.37 14.03
N GLU A 187 -7.80 -0.79 14.72
CA GLU A 187 -7.67 -1.45 16.03
C GLU A 187 -6.94 -2.79 15.91
N LYS A 188 -7.15 -3.54 14.82
CA LYS A 188 -6.46 -4.80 14.56
C LYS A 188 -4.96 -4.59 14.31
N ALA A 189 -4.59 -3.66 13.44
CA ALA A 189 -3.19 -3.34 13.17
C ALA A 189 -2.49 -2.78 14.42
N LYS A 190 -3.16 -1.87 15.15
CA LYS A 190 -2.64 -1.30 16.40
C LYS A 190 -2.32 -2.38 17.42
N SER A 191 -3.25 -3.31 17.68
CA SER A 191 -3.00 -4.43 18.60
C SER A 191 -1.79 -5.27 18.16
N MET A 192 -1.64 -5.58 16.87
CA MET A 192 -0.51 -6.37 16.38
C MET A 192 0.83 -5.61 16.41
N LEU A 193 0.79 -4.29 16.20
CA LEU A 193 1.96 -3.40 16.32
C LEU A 193 2.42 -3.27 17.77
N GLU A 194 1.49 -3.25 18.73
CA GLU A 194 1.77 -3.19 20.17
C GLU A 194 2.28 -4.55 20.71
N ASP A 195 1.70 -5.68 20.27
CA ASP A 195 2.03 -7.02 20.78
C ASP A 195 3.39 -7.59 20.29
N SER A 196 4.06 -6.92 19.35
CA SER A 196 5.32 -7.41 18.75
C SER A 196 6.56 -6.98 19.55
N GLU A 197 6.78 -7.64 20.69
CA GLU A 197 7.88 -7.32 21.63
C GLU A 197 9.22 -7.99 21.33
N LYS A 198 9.28 -9.01 20.44
CA LYS A 198 10.46 -9.88 20.32
C LYS A 198 11.27 -9.71 19.04
N GLU A 199 10.62 -9.47 17.92
CA GLU A 199 11.24 -9.23 16.63
C GLU A 199 10.23 -8.58 15.70
N PHE A 200 10.69 -7.61 14.91
CA PHE A 200 9.86 -6.95 13.92
C PHE A 200 10.56 -7.03 12.56
N THR A 201 10.04 -7.92 11.72
CA THR A 201 10.60 -8.29 10.42
C THR A 201 9.58 -8.03 9.32
N TYR A 202 10.00 -8.16 8.06
CA TYR A 202 9.06 -8.03 6.95
C TYR A 202 7.91 -9.03 7.06
N GLU A 203 8.13 -10.26 7.55
CA GLU A 203 7.08 -11.26 7.75
C GLU A 203 6.06 -10.83 8.83
N THR A 204 6.50 -10.06 9.82
CA THR A 204 5.58 -9.49 10.82
C THR A 204 4.73 -8.39 10.21
N MET A 205 5.31 -7.53 9.37
CA MET A 205 4.56 -6.56 8.57
C MET A 205 3.53 -7.26 7.67
N THR A 206 3.94 -8.31 6.96
CA THR A 206 3.06 -9.10 6.08
C THR A 206 1.88 -9.68 6.84
N ARG A 207 2.07 -10.18 8.06
CA ARG A 207 0.96 -10.70 8.89
C ARG A 207 -0.03 -9.61 9.29
N ILE A 208 0.44 -8.38 9.52
CA ILE A 208 -0.46 -7.24 9.79
C ILE A 208 -1.27 -6.93 8.54
N LEU A 209 -0.60 -6.83 7.38
CA LEU A 209 -1.24 -6.59 6.08
C LEU A 209 -2.30 -7.65 5.76
N ASP A 210 -1.99 -8.93 5.95
CA ASP A 210 -2.93 -10.04 5.79
C ASP A 210 -4.13 -9.89 6.72
N ALA A 211 -3.88 -9.64 8.01
CA ALA A 211 -4.93 -9.48 9.01
C ALA A 211 -5.82 -8.25 8.80
N THR A 212 -5.36 -7.24 8.07
CA THR A 212 -6.12 -6.03 7.71
C THR A 212 -6.50 -5.96 6.24
N SER A 213 -6.29 -7.05 5.48
CA SER A 213 -6.71 -7.13 4.10
C SER A 213 -8.23 -7.24 4.00
N GLN A 214 -8.78 -6.76 2.89
CA GLN A 214 -10.22 -6.74 2.67
C GLN A 214 -10.60 -7.39 1.34
N ASP A 215 -11.78 -8.00 1.33
CA ASP A 215 -12.44 -8.47 0.11
C ASP A 215 -13.95 -8.27 0.27
N TRP A 216 -14.51 -7.40 -0.57
CA TRP A 216 -15.95 -7.13 -0.64
C TRP A 216 -16.55 -7.56 -1.99
N GLY A 217 -15.87 -8.48 -2.70
CA GLY A 217 -16.37 -9.17 -3.88
C GLY A 217 -16.06 -8.47 -5.20
N ASN A 218 -16.42 -7.19 -5.35
CA ASN A 218 -16.08 -6.39 -6.54
C ASN A 218 -14.92 -5.41 -6.30
N GLY A 219 -14.33 -5.45 -5.11
CA GLY A 219 -13.14 -4.72 -4.71
C GLY A 219 -12.62 -5.27 -3.39
N GLY A 220 -11.49 -4.73 -2.95
CA GLY A 220 -10.73 -5.21 -1.82
C GLY A 220 -9.29 -4.74 -1.92
N THR A 221 -8.41 -5.40 -1.18
CA THR A 221 -6.97 -5.16 -1.24
C THR A 221 -6.41 -5.57 -2.59
N ARG A 222 -6.06 -4.58 -3.42
CA ARG A 222 -5.50 -4.74 -4.77
C ARG A 222 -4.06 -5.18 -4.71
N TYR A 223 -3.28 -4.47 -3.91
CA TYR A 223 -1.90 -4.78 -3.65
C TYR A 223 -1.57 -4.39 -2.21
N SER A 224 -0.51 -5.01 -1.70
CA SER A 224 0.06 -4.65 -0.42
C SER A 224 1.55 -4.52 -0.57
N ASN A 225 2.17 -3.62 0.17
CA ASN A 225 3.62 -3.50 0.18
C ASN A 225 4.17 -3.55 1.60
N VAL A 226 5.37 -4.12 1.72
CA VAL A 226 6.25 -3.91 2.88
C VAL A 226 7.52 -3.25 2.38
N TYR A 227 7.85 -2.10 2.92
CA TYR A 227 9.07 -1.36 2.63
C TYR A 227 10.07 -1.55 3.77
N ASP A 228 11.29 -1.92 3.43
CA ASP A 228 12.46 -1.73 4.28
C ASP A 228 13.11 -0.40 3.90
N LEU A 229 12.90 0.62 4.75
CA LEU A 229 13.33 1.98 4.46
C LEU A 229 14.84 2.13 4.55
N ASN A 230 15.53 1.29 5.32
CA ASN A 230 16.98 1.32 5.44
C ASN A 230 17.63 0.70 4.19
N GLU A 231 17.18 -0.49 3.81
CA GLU A 231 17.72 -1.29 2.69
C GLU A 231 17.18 -0.88 1.30
N LYS A 232 16.18 0.01 1.26
CA LYS A 232 15.50 0.46 0.03
C LYS A 232 14.87 -0.70 -0.73
N VAL A 233 14.31 -1.63 0.01
CA VAL A 233 13.65 -2.81 -0.53
C VAL A 233 12.15 -2.66 -0.38
N VAL A 234 11.39 -3.07 -1.39
CA VAL A 234 9.94 -3.26 -1.28
C VAL A 234 9.58 -4.71 -1.61
N TYR A 235 8.72 -5.29 -0.78
CA TYR A 235 8.05 -6.56 -1.01
C TYR A 235 6.64 -6.25 -1.44
N VAL A 236 6.31 -6.60 -2.68
CA VAL A 236 5.01 -6.33 -3.30
C VAL A 236 4.18 -7.61 -3.26
N TYR A 237 2.94 -7.50 -2.84
CA TYR A 237 1.92 -8.55 -2.86
C TYR A 237 0.76 -8.09 -3.71
N TYR A 238 0.06 -9.03 -4.37
CA TYR A 238 -1.03 -8.71 -5.28
C TYR A 238 -2.26 -9.55 -4.96
N MET A 239 -3.42 -8.91 -4.96
CA MET A 239 -4.75 -9.52 -4.80
C MET A 239 -4.84 -10.46 -3.57
N GLY A 240 -4.25 -10.06 -2.45
CA GLY A 240 -4.26 -10.83 -1.19
C GLY A 240 -3.40 -12.10 -1.18
N ASP A 241 -2.57 -12.38 -2.20
CA ASP A 241 -1.59 -13.48 -2.14
C ASP A 241 -0.34 -13.06 -1.34
N PHE A 242 -0.41 -13.23 -0.01
CA PHE A 242 0.68 -12.92 0.91
C PHE A 242 1.83 -13.95 0.93
N TYR A 243 1.79 -14.97 0.08
CA TYR A 243 2.79 -16.04 0.07
C TYR A 243 3.88 -15.86 -0.99
N LYS A 244 3.63 -15.09 -2.04
CA LYS A 244 4.56 -14.94 -3.19
C LYS A 244 4.87 -13.47 -3.49
N PRO A 245 5.61 -12.78 -2.60
CA PRO A 245 5.99 -11.41 -2.88
C PRO A 245 6.97 -11.32 -4.03
N ILE A 246 6.87 -10.22 -4.78
CA ILE A 246 7.98 -9.75 -5.62
C ILE A 246 8.85 -8.85 -4.75
N LYS A 247 10.13 -9.18 -4.64
CA LYS A 247 11.11 -8.37 -3.89
C LYS A 247 11.87 -7.46 -4.85
N ILE A 248 11.84 -6.17 -4.62
CA ILE A 248 12.49 -5.17 -5.47
C ILE A 248 13.46 -4.36 -4.61
N ASN A 249 14.73 -4.29 -5.00
CA ASN A 249 15.68 -3.34 -4.40
C ASN A 249 15.77 -2.11 -5.30
N LEU A 250 15.25 -0.97 -4.83
CA LEU A 250 15.15 0.26 -5.60
C LEU A 250 16.51 0.70 -6.14
N LEU A 251 17.56 0.68 -5.31
CA LEU A 251 18.89 1.13 -5.73
C LEU A 251 19.49 0.26 -6.84
N ASN A 252 19.16 -1.05 -6.87
CA ASN A 252 19.58 -1.93 -7.95
C ASN A 252 18.84 -1.65 -9.25
N GLU A 253 17.56 -1.29 -9.19
CA GLU A 253 16.80 -0.91 -10.39
C GLU A 253 17.25 0.43 -10.96
N LEU A 254 17.46 1.44 -10.10
CA LEU A 254 17.94 2.75 -10.53
C LEU A 254 19.31 2.67 -11.23
N LYS A 255 20.20 1.76 -10.82
CA LYS A 255 21.51 1.54 -11.48
C LYS A 255 21.40 1.02 -12.92
N LYS A 256 20.29 0.37 -13.27
CA LYS A 256 20.05 -0.15 -14.63
C LYS A 256 19.51 0.93 -15.57
N MET A 257 19.02 2.04 -15.02
CA MET A 257 18.32 3.08 -15.74
C MET A 257 19.25 4.21 -16.18
N LYS A 258 18.88 4.89 -17.26
CA LYS A 258 19.44 6.17 -17.67
C LYS A 258 18.90 7.27 -16.76
N ALA A 259 19.64 8.37 -16.66
CA ALA A 259 19.18 9.55 -15.93
C ALA A 259 17.82 10.02 -16.47
N GLU A 260 16.91 10.38 -15.55
CA GLU A 260 15.54 10.84 -15.84
C GLU A 260 14.65 9.83 -16.60
N GLU A 261 15.07 8.57 -16.76
CA GLU A 261 14.22 7.49 -17.30
C GLU A 261 13.06 7.18 -16.34
N HIS A 262 11.92 6.81 -16.91
CA HIS A 262 10.71 6.44 -16.18
C HIS A 262 10.15 5.14 -16.76
N ASN A 263 10.07 4.11 -15.91
CA ASN A 263 9.53 2.81 -16.26
C ASN A 263 8.18 2.61 -15.57
N ASN A 264 7.20 2.11 -16.31
CA ASN A 264 5.86 1.77 -15.83
C ASN A 264 5.59 0.29 -16.09
N TYR A 265 5.21 -0.44 -15.05
CA TYR A 265 4.84 -1.85 -15.10
C TYR A 265 3.40 -2.00 -14.62
N ASP A 266 2.57 -2.69 -15.39
CA ASP A 266 1.27 -3.13 -14.89
C ASP A 266 1.45 -4.24 -13.85
N LEU A 267 0.81 -4.11 -12.68
CA LEU A 267 0.98 -5.09 -11.59
C LEU A 267 0.36 -6.44 -11.95
N GLU A 268 -0.75 -6.47 -12.67
CA GLU A 268 -1.38 -7.72 -13.08
C GLU A 268 -0.44 -8.51 -13.99
N ASP A 269 0.15 -7.85 -14.99
CA ASP A 269 1.15 -8.45 -15.87
C ASP A 269 2.40 -8.91 -15.10
N LEU A 270 2.86 -8.09 -14.13
CA LEU A 270 4.05 -8.41 -13.33
C LEU A 270 3.88 -9.70 -12.53
N PHE A 271 2.69 -9.94 -11.97
CA PHE A 271 2.37 -11.14 -11.21
C PHE A 271 1.94 -12.34 -12.06
N HIS A 272 1.26 -12.13 -13.19
CA HIS A 272 0.86 -13.21 -14.10
C HIS A 272 2.01 -13.76 -14.95
N ASN A 273 2.86 -12.88 -15.49
CA ASN A 273 3.87 -13.30 -16.45
C ASN A 273 5.17 -13.78 -15.82
N LYS A 274 5.27 -13.89 -14.47
CA LYS A 274 6.50 -14.24 -13.71
C LYS A 274 7.78 -13.85 -14.47
N MET A 275 7.84 -12.62 -14.97
CA MET A 275 8.93 -12.22 -15.85
C MET A 275 10.05 -11.66 -14.98
N MET A 276 11.12 -12.44 -14.87
CA MET A 276 12.52 -12.10 -15.21
C MET A 276 12.98 -10.64 -15.03
N ILE A 277 12.46 -9.89 -14.05
CA ILE A 277 12.86 -8.49 -13.80
C ILE A 277 13.37 -8.34 -12.36
N PHE A 278 12.79 -9.07 -11.41
CA PHE A 278 13.13 -8.98 -9.99
C PHE A 278 13.37 -10.38 -9.41
N GLU A 279 14.52 -10.58 -8.77
CA GLU A 279 14.88 -11.86 -8.13
C GLU A 279 13.84 -12.19 -7.05
N THR A 280 13.04 -13.23 -7.29
CA THR A 280 12.07 -13.71 -6.30
C THR A 280 12.81 -14.52 -5.23
N PRO A 281 12.73 -14.17 -3.93
CA PRO A 281 13.21 -15.06 -2.88
C PRO A 281 12.30 -16.29 -2.86
N MET A 282 12.89 -17.46 -3.07
CA MET A 282 12.21 -18.73 -2.82
C MET A 282 12.02 -18.85 -1.30
N VAL A 283 10.83 -18.55 -0.80
CA VAL A 283 10.41 -19.04 0.52
C VAL A 283 10.31 -20.55 0.41
N GLY A 284 11.12 -21.25 1.21
CA GLY A 284 11.22 -22.71 1.20
C GLY A 284 9.84 -23.35 1.33
N SER A 285 9.43 -24.04 0.26
CA SER A 285 8.30 -24.94 0.32
C SER A 285 8.75 -26.22 1.01
N GLU A 286 8.62 -26.28 2.33
CA GLU A 286 8.52 -27.56 3.03
C GLU A 286 7.19 -27.62 3.78
N ASP A 287 6.57 -28.80 3.65
CA ASP A 287 5.32 -29.27 4.25
C ASP A 287 3.99 -28.90 3.59
N ARG A 288 3.81 -29.41 2.36
CA ARG A 288 2.50 -29.94 1.94
C ARG A 288 2.28 -31.34 2.54
N HIS A 289 1.55 -31.44 3.64
CA HIS A 289 0.91 -32.69 4.06
C HIS A 289 -0.56 -32.71 3.62
N SER A 290 -0.87 -33.53 2.62
CA SER A 290 -2.21 -34.08 2.41
C SER A 290 -2.16 -35.59 2.67
N PRO A 291 -3.12 -36.18 3.38
CA PRO A 291 -2.99 -37.52 3.92
C PRO A 291 -3.32 -38.60 2.88
N SER A 292 -2.49 -39.62 2.78
CA SER A 292 -2.90 -40.90 2.18
C SER A 292 -2.21 -42.08 2.86
N SER A 293 -3.05 -42.86 3.54
CA SER A 293 -3.06 -44.33 3.66
C SER A 293 -1.76 -45.08 4.00
N ASP A 294 -1.75 -45.62 5.21
CA ASP A 294 -1.33 -46.97 5.62
C ASP A 294 -0.44 -47.79 4.68
N ILE A 295 0.71 -48.22 5.21
CA ILE A 295 1.16 -49.63 5.21
C ILE A 295 2.21 -49.76 6.33
N GLU A 296 1.92 -50.64 7.30
CA GLU A 296 2.86 -51.18 8.27
C GLU A 296 4.00 -51.94 7.56
N ILE A 297 5.22 -51.92 8.12
CA ILE A 297 6.02 -53.11 8.41
C ILE A 297 7.20 -52.76 9.34
N SER A 298 7.30 -53.60 10.35
CA SER A 298 8.23 -53.81 11.47
C SER A 298 9.71 -53.40 11.40
N ASP A 299 10.19 -52.94 12.55
CA ASP A 299 11.40 -53.31 13.30
C ASP A 299 12.70 -53.62 12.53
N MET A 300 13.76 -52.85 12.82
CA MET A 300 15.00 -53.41 13.39
C MET A 300 15.91 -52.34 14.00
N LYS A 301 16.57 -52.76 15.08
CA LYS A 301 17.30 -52.01 16.10
C LYS A 301 18.64 -51.41 15.65
N ASN A 302 19.04 -50.39 16.40
CA ASN A 302 20.38 -50.06 16.93
C ASN A 302 21.60 -50.68 16.23
N ASP A 303 22.59 -49.84 15.92
CA ASP A 303 23.79 -49.80 16.75
C ASP A 303 24.61 -48.52 16.55
N GLU A 304 25.12 -48.04 17.68
CA GLU A 304 26.13 -47.00 17.84
C GLU A 304 27.44 -47.38 17.12
N LEU A 305 28.23 -46.40 16.67
CA LEU A 305 29.62 -46.25 17.15
C LEU A 305 30.29 -44.94 16.72
N SER A 306 30.60 -44.15 17.75
CA SER A 306 31.84 -43.39 18.00
C SER A 306 32.64 -42.75 16.84
N LYS A 307 32.68 -41.42 16.92
CA LYS A 307 33.86 -40.53 16.85
C LYS A 307 35.24 -41.20 16.64
N LYS A 308 35.94 -40.74 15.61
CA LYS A 308 37.38 -40.41 15.69
C LYS A 308 37.66 -39.14 14.89
N THR A 309 38.14 -38.14 15.62
CA THR A 309 38.94 -37.01 15.13
C THR A 309 40.21 -37.51 14.44
N ASP A 310 40.71 -36.79 13.46
CA ASP A 310 42.14 -36.47 13.32
C ASP A 310 42.33 -35.23 12.41
N ASN A 311 43.23 -34.35 12.86
CA ASN A 311 43.71 -33.12 12.23
C ASN A 311 44.92 -33.39 11.31
N ASN A 312 45.26 -32.38 10.50
CA ASN A 312 46.38 -32.20 9.55
C ASN A 312 45.97 -32.49 8.10
N GLY A 313 46.23 -31.64 7.10
CA GLY A 313 47.08 -30.47 6.99
C GLY A 313 47.60 -30.42 5.54
N ASN A 314 47.52 -29.25 4.90
CA ASN A 314 48.24 -28.81 3.69
C ASN A 314 48.04 -29.54 2.34
N SER A 315 47.58 -28.82 1.30
CA SER A 315 48.33 -28.63 0.03
C SER A 315 47.58 -27.71 -0.96
N ASP A 316 48.04 -26.47 -1.05
CA ASP A 316 48.50 -25.78 -2.26
C ASP A 316 48.39 -26.44 -3.67
N ILE A 317 48.02 -25.57 -4.63
CA ILE A 317 48.31 -25.46 -6.09
C ILE A 317 47.54 -26.29 -7.16
N ILE A 318 46.86 -25.60 -8.11
CA ILE A 318 47.19 -25.43 -9.57
C ILE A 318 45.96 -25.11 -10.44
N GLU A 319 46.04 -23.94 -11.10
CA GLU A 319 45.73 -23.53 -12.50
C GLU A 319 44.63 -24.24 -13.30
N SER A 320 43.68 -23.46 -13.84
CA SER A 320 43.61 -22.96 -15.23
C SER A 320 43.30 -24.02 -16.30
N VAL A 321 42.27 -23.78 -17.10
CA VAL A 321 42.41 -23.67 -18.57
C VAL A 321 41.14 -23.06 -19.18
N MET A 322 41.41 -22.17 -20.12
CA MET A 322 40.56 -21.39 -21.02
C MET A 322 39.56 -22.20 -21.86
N SER A 323 38.56 -21.52 -22.45
CA SER A 323 38.56 -21.17 -23.88
C SER A 323 37.16 -21.04 -24.52
N LYS A 324 36.87 -19.81 -24.97
CA LYS A 324 36.27 -19.41 -26.27
C LYS A 324 34.91 -20.01 -26.69
N ASN A 325 33.96 -19.13 -26.98
CA ASN A 325 33.57 -18.89 -28.38
C ASN A 325 32.90 -17.51 -28.54
N ALA A 326 33.35 -16.81 -29.57
CA ALA A 326 32.76 -15.59 -30.10
C ALA A 326 32.22 -15.93 -31.49
N THR A 327 31.04 -15.43 -31.84
CA THR A 327 30.67 -15.17 -33.23
C THR A 327 29.80 -13.93 -33.30
N LYS A 328 30.25 -13.01 -34.17
CA LYS A 328 29.56 -11.81 -34.63
C LYS A 328 28.40 -12.23 -35.53
N GLU A 329 27.32 -11.45 -35.51
CA GLU A 329 26.62 -11.09 -36.76
C GLU A 329 26.04 -9.69 -36.64
N ASN A 330 26.23 -8.93 -37.72
CA ASN A 330 25.99 -7.52 -37.87
C ASN A 330 25.05 -7.43 -39.07
N ILE A 331 23.81 -6.95 -38.92
CA ILE A 331 22.94 -6.58 -40.05
C ILE A 331 22.28 -5.22 -39.79
N THR A 332 22.30 -4.46 -40.86
CA THR A 332 22.14 -3.03 -41.05
C THR A 332 20.68 -2.55 -41.02
N ARG A 333 20.51 -1.29 -40.58
CA ARG A 333 19.53 -0.25 -40.95
C ARG A 333 18.26 -0.66 -41.72
N GLY A 334 17.12 -0.28 -41.16
CA GLY A 334 15.92 0.12 -41.88
C GLY A 334 15.25 1.30 -41.18
N ASN A 335 15.38 2.50 -41.76
CA ASN A 335 14.55 3.65 -41.43
C ASN A 335 13.13 3.37 -41.91
N ILE A 336 12.13 3.60 -41.06
CA ILE A 336 10.76 3.87 -41.50
C ILE A 336 10.28 5.07 -40.69
N GLU A 337 10.11 6.18 -41.40
CA GLU A 337 9.33 7.33 -41.00
C GLU A 337 7.88 6.88 -40.80
N SER A 338 7.25 7.25 -39.68
CA SER A 338 5.80 7.22 -39.56
C SER A 338 5.32 8.59 -39.13
N GLU A 339 4.41 9.09 -39.96
CA GLU A 339 3.86 10.42 -40.04
C GLU A 339 3.09 10.85 -38.80
N ASN A 340 3.08 12.17 -38.61
CA ASN A 340 2.17 12.88 -37.71
C ASN A 340 0.71 12.61 -38.09
N VAL A 341 -0.08 12.09 -37.15
CA VAL A 341 -1.53 12.24 -37.16
C VAL A 341 -1.92 13.07 -35.95
N ARG A 342 -2.40 14.29 -36.23
CA ARG A 342 -3.12 15.17 -35.31
C ARG A 342 -4.60 14.85 -35.45
N GLU A 343 -5.20 14.30 -34.40
CA GLU A 343 -6.64 14.24 -34.07
C GLU A 343 -6.67 14.12 -32.53
N GLU A 344 -7.51 14.78 -31.74
CA GLU A 344 -8.64 15.68 -31.90
C GLU A 344 -8.80 16.44 -30.57
N ASN A 345 -9.26 17.70 -30.63
CA ASN A 345 -9.85 18.38 -29.48
C ASN A 345 -11.28 17.88 -29.34
N GLY A 346 -11.60 17.27 -28.20
CA GLY A 346 -12.96 16.88 -27.84
C GLY A 346 -13.09 16.76 -26.33
N ASP A 347 -13.50 17.86 -25.70
CA ASP A 347 -13.97 17.87 -24.32
C ASP A 347 -15.12 16.87 -24.16
N ASN A 348 -14.91 15.82 -23.36
CA ASN A 348 -15.99 15.02 -22.80
C ASN A 348 -15.84 15.01 -21.27
N PRO A 349 -16.87 15.43 -20.52
CA PRO A 349 -16.82 15.44 -19.06
C PRO A 349 -16.90 14.01 -18.53
N ILE A 350 -16.05 13.73 -17.54
CA ILE A 350 -15.96 12.48 -16.81
C ILE A 350 -17.26 12.28 -16.02
N GLU A 351 -18.14 11.40 -16.52
CA GLU A 351 -19.25 10.82 -15.76
C GLU A 351 -18.69 9.89 -14.67
N GLY A 352 -18.32 10.46 -13.52
CA GLY A 352 -17.83 9.69 -12.37
C GLY A 352 -18.44 10.05 -11.01
N THR A 353 -19.18 11.15 -10.92
CA THR A 353 -19.63 11.71 -9.62
C THR A 353 -21.14 11.66 -9.40
N GLY A 354 -21.94 11.38 -10.43
CA GLY A 354 -23.41 11.37 -10.32
C GLY A 354 -23.99 10.12 -9.64
N ALA A 355 -23.42 8.94 -9.87
CA ALA A 355 -24.03 7.67 -9.45
C ALA A 355 -24.07 7.47 -7.92
N ASN A 356 -23.08 8.00 -7.19
CA ASN A 356 -23.03 7.91 -5.72
C ASN A 356 -23.92 8.94 -5.03
N VAL A 357 -24.17 10.10 -5.65
CA VAL A 357 -25.11 11.10 -5.13
C VAL A 357 -26.55 10.57 -5.20
N PHE A 358 -26.94 9.91 -6.30
CA PHE A 358 -28.28 9.32 -6.41
C PHE A 358 -28.51 8.14 -5.46
N LYS A 359 -27.49 7.32 -5.18
CA LYS A 359 -27.59 6.23 -4.18
C LYS A 359 -27.70 6.76 -2.75
N THR A 360 -26.88 7.74 -2.39
CA THR A 360 -26.86 8.29 -1.02
C THR A 360 -28.14 9.09 -0.71
N ILE A 361 -28.62 9.90 -1.66
CA ILE A 361 -29.92 10.57 -1.54
C ILE A 361 -31.07 9.55 -1.47
N GLY A 362 -30.99 8.46 -2.25
CA GLY A 362 -31.98 7.38 -2.22
C GLY A 362 -32.10 6.72 -0.84
N VAL A 363 -30.99 6.41 -0.19
CA VAL A 363 -30.98 5.77 1.15
C VAL A 363 -31.47 6.73 2.24
N ALA A 364 -31.05 8.00 2.20
CA ALA A 364 -31.52 9.01 3.14
C ALA A 364 -33.04 9.26 3.00
N LEU A 365 -33.54 9.38 1.77
CA LEU A 365 -34.97 9.57 1.51
C LEU A 365 -35.80 8.36 1.96
N THR A 366 -35.29 7.14 1.73
CA THR A 366 -35.96 5.90 2.17
C THR A 366 -36.02 5.82 3.70
N THR A 367 -34.97 6.23 4.39
CA THR A 367 -34.90 6.26 5.86
C THR A 367 -35.87 7.28 6.45
N VAL A 368 -35.94 8.49 5.88
CA VAL A 368 -36.90 9.53 6.30
C VAL A 368 -38.35 9.09 6.06
N ILE A 369 -38.63 8.43 4.93
CA ILE A 369 -39.96 7.87 4.64
C ILE A 369 -40.32 6.78 5.66
N LEU A 370 -39.41 5.85 5.95
CA LEU A 370 -39.63 4.79 6.94
C LEU A 370 -39.88 5.35 8.34
N VAL A 371 -39.11 6.35 8.78
CA VAL A 371 -39.31 7.01 10.07
C VAL A 371 -40.64 7.76 10.11
N THR A 372 -41.02 8.45 9.04
CA THR A 372 -42.30 9.18 8.95
C THR A 372 -43.49 8.23 8.97
N VAL A 373 -43.42 7.13 8.22
CA VAL A 373 -44.44 6.07 8.23
C VAL A 373 -44.55 5.43 9.61
N LEU A 374 -43.44 5.18 10.30
CA LEU A 374 -43.43 4.65 11.66
C LEU A 374 -44.09 5.62 12.65
N ILE A 375 -43.82 6.92 12.56
CA ILE A 375 -44.45 7.97 13.37
C ILE A 375 -45.96 8.02 13.12
N LEU A 376 -46.40 7.94 11.86
CA LEU A 376 -47.83 7.94 11.50
C LEU A 376 -48.56 6.70 12.02
N ILE A 377 -47.92 5.52 11.95
CA ILE A 377 -48.47 4.27 12.50
C ILE A 377 -48.60 4.36 14.03
N ILE A 378 -47.58 4.91 14.72
CA ILE A 378 -47.62 5.10 16.17
C ILE A 378 -48.74 6.07 16.56
N LYS A 379 -48.92 7.17 15.81
CA LYS A 379 -49.94 8.19 16.06
C LYS A 379 -51.37 7.65 15.85
N ASN A 380 -51.56 6.77 14.85
CA ASN A 380 -52.85 6.11 14.60
C ASN A 380 -53.16 4.93 15.52
N SER A 381 -52.17 4.36 16.24
CA SER A 381 -52.41 3.28 17.21
C SER A 381 -52.83 3.74 18.61
N LYS A 382 -52.89 5.07 18.82
CA LYS A 382 -53.34 5.72 20.08
C LYS A 382 -54.80 6.20 20.04
N ASN A 383 -55.48 6.04 18.91
CA ASN A 383 -56.95 6.09 18.80
C ASN A 383 -57.45 4.66 18.61
#